data_AF-A0A3D4N5I1-F1
#
_entry.id   AF-A0A3D4N5I1-F1
#
_cell.length_a   1.000
_cell.length_b   1.000
_cell.length_c   1.000
_cell.angle_alpha   90.00
_cell.angle_beta   90.00
_cell.angle_gamma   90.00
#
_symmetry.space_group_name_H-M   'P 1'
#
loop_
_entity.id
_entity.type
_entity.pdbx_description
1 polymer ?
#
loop_
_entity_poly.entity_id
_entity_poly.type
_entity_poly.pdbx_seq_one_letter_code
_entity_poly.pdbx_strand_id
1 'polypeptide(L)'
;MRHTPILVTGPVNSGKTTLLYTLCSRLDSAGYRFGGVIQVAPLPNQEKRDWVLSDQGTGDLRLLLSTEEHPEWERYGRFWVDTQTFTWAHERIMAMHDSTDYMTFDEIGPMELEGKALHATFKAVLASYGGTVIAVVRKPLLERVMETYGISGDNVVILHADKPWEEQLEKIVK
;
A
#
# COMPACT_ATOMS: atom_id res chain seq x y z
N MET A 1 2.00 6.68 18.72
CA MET A 1 1.79 5.82 17.54
C MET A 1 0.92 6.48 16.48
N ARG A 2 -0.13 7.24 16.81
CA ARG A 2 -0.79 8.11 15.82
C ARG A 2 0.27 9.07 15.25
N HIS A 3 0.39 9.10 13.92
CA HIS A 3 1.42 9.77 13.09
C HIS A 3 2.69 8.99 12.73
N THR A 4 3.03 7.86 13.37
CA THR A 4 4.22 7.10 12.97
C THR A 4 3.87 6.18 11.80
N PRO A 5 4.47 6.34 10.59
CA PRO A 5 4.18 5.47 9.45
C PRO A 5 4.57 4.02 9.73
N ILE A 6 3.82 3.09 9.14
CA ILE A 6 4.11 1.65 9.17
C ILE A 6 4.50 1.22 7.76
N LEU A 7 5.71 0.70 7.59
CA LEU A 7 6.19 0.17 6.33
C LEU A 7 6.23 -1.36 6.36
N VAL A 8 5.48 -2.00 5.48
CA VAL A 8 5.49 -3.45 5.29
C VAL A 8 6.48 -3.78 4.18
N THR A 9 7.55 -4.50 4.52
CA THR A 9 8.64 -4.82 3.60
C THR A 9 8.95 -6.31 3.54
N GLY A 10 9.66 -6.72 2.48
CA GLY A 10 10.01 -8.11 2.24
C GLY A 10 10.36 -8.39 0.77
N PRO A 11 10.97 -9.55 0.49
CA PRO A 11 11.24 -10.00 -0.88
C PRO A 11 9.99 -10.07 -1.77
N VAL A 12 10.18 -10.24 -3.08
CA VAL A 12 9.06 -10.55 -4.00
C VAL A 12 8.42 -11.87 -3.57
N ASN A 13 7.08 -11.94 -3.60
CA ASN A 13 6.29 -13.11 -3.18
C ASN A 13 6.50 -13.57 -1.72
N SER A 14 7.03 -12.73 -0.84
CA SER A 14 7.24 -13.09 0.58
C SER A 14 6.00 -12.98 1.46
N GLY A 15 4.79 -12.82 0.91
CA GLY A 15 3.58 -12.63 1.70
C GLY A 15 3.37 -11.21 2.28
N LYS A 16 3.98 -10.16 1.71
CA LYS A 16 3.77 -8.77 2.15
C LYS A 16 2.30 -8.35 2.19
N THR A 17 1.56 -8.59 1.11
CA THR A 17 0.12 -8.31 1.02
C THR A 17 -0.64 -9.11 2.09
N THR A 18 -0.26 -10.37 2.35
CA THR A 18 -0.84 -11.18 3.43
C THR A 18 -0.58 -10.57 4.81
N LEU A 19 0.64 -10.11 5.09
CA LEU A 19 0.97 -9.42 6.33
C LEU A 19 0.20 -8.10 6.48
N LEU A 20 0.04 -7.33 5.40
CA LEU A 20 -0.80 -6.14 5.38
C LEU A 20 -2.25 -6.49 5.74
N TYR A 21 -2.84 -7.50 5.11
CA TYR A 21 -4.20 -7.96 5.42
C TYR A 21 -4.35 -8.35 6.88
N THR A 22 -3.39 -9.08 7.45
CA THR A 22 -3.43 -9.50 8.85
C THR A 22 -3.30 -8.32 9.81
N LEU A 23 -2.45 -7.35 9.50
CA LEU A 23 -2.38 -6.10 10.28
C LEU A 23 -3.71 -5.35 10.25
N CYS A 24 -4.26 -5.12 9.05
CA CYS A 24 -5.54 -4.44 8.89
C CYS A 24 -6.67 -5.17 9.64
N SER A 25 -6.75 -6.50 9.53
CA SER A 25 -7.77 -7.30 10.21
C SER A 25 -7.70 -7.21 11.74
N ARG A 26 -6.49 -7.22 12.33
CA ARG A 26 -6.33 -7.05 13.79
C ARG A 26 -6.76 -5.66 14.26
N LEU A 27 -6.37 -4.64 13.52
CA LEU A 27 -6.73 -3.25 13.83
C LEU A 27 -8.24 -2.99 13.62
N ASP A 28 -8.84 -3.55 12.58
CA ASP A 28 -10.29 -3.50 12.36
C ASP A 28 -11.05 -4.18 13.51
N SER A 29 -10.56 -5.35 13.97
CA SER A 29 -11.11 -6.03 15.16
C SER A 29 -10.99 -5.21 16.44
N ALA A 30 -10.05 -4.26 16.50
CA ALA A 30 -9.87 -3.30 17.59
C ALA A 30 -10.70 -2.01 17.41
N GLY A 31 -11.51 -1.91 16.34
CA GLY A 31 -12.42 -0.80 16.08
C GLY A 31 -11.83 0.37 15.31
N TYR A 32 -10.66 0.21 14.68
CA TYR A 32 -10.05 1.26 13.86
C TYR A 32 -10.60 1.28 12.44
N ARG A 33 -10.71 2.49 11.87
CA ARG A 33 -11.24 2.69 10.51
C ARG A 33 -10.13 2.86 9.49
N PHE A 34 -10.36 2.34 8.29
CA PHE A 34 -9.40 2.34 7.20
C PHE A 34 -9.89 3.15 6.01
N GLY A 35 -8.95 3.88 5.41
CA GLY A 35 -9.05 4.39 4.05
C GLY A 35 -7.89 3.85 3.22
N GLY A 36 -7.88 4.22 1.95
CA GLY A 36 -6.78 3.91 1.04
C GLY A 36 -7.05 2.70 0.18
N VAL A 37 -5.99 2.19 -0.44
CA VAL A 37 -6.09 1.11 -1.43
C VAL A 37 -5.09 0.00 -1.13
N ILE A 38 -5.54 -1.23 -1.35
CA ILE A 38 -4.70 -2.42 -1.25
C ILE A 38 -4.82 -3.28 -2.50
N GLN A 39 -3.81 -4.11 -2.78
CA GLN A 39 -3.92 -5.06 -3.88
C GLN A 39 -4.65 -6.31 -3.45
N VAL A 40 -5.51 -6.80 -4.33
CA VAL A 40 -6.14 -8.11 -4.16
C VAL A 40 -5.07 -9.20 -4.32
N ALA A 41 -5.00 -10.09 -3.34
CA ALA A 41 -4.14 -11.26 -3.40
C ALA A 41 -4.55 -12.16 -4.57
N PRO A 42 -3.60 -12.72 -5.34
CA PRO A 42 -3.94 -13.66 -6.39
C PRO A 42 -4.59 -14.93 -5.82
N LEU A 43 -5.42 -15.59 -6.61
CA LEU A 43 -5.95 -16.90 -6.25
C LEU A 43 -4.80 -17.92 -6.08
N PRO A 44 -4.87 -18.81 -5.07
CA PRO A 44 -3.88 -19.86 -4.90
C PRO A 44 -3.73 -20.70 -6.17
N ASN A 45 -2.49 -21.04 -6.52
CA ASN A 45 -2.14 -21.89 -7.68
C ASN A 45 -2.52 -21.32 -9.05
N GLN A 46 -2.84 -20.02 -9.15
CA GLN A 46 -3.02 -19.33 -10.42
C GLN A 46 -1.83 -18.44 -10.73
N GLU A 47 -1.42 -18.40 -11.99
CA GLU A 47 -0.42 -17.44 -12.45
C GLU A 47 -0.98 -16.02 -12.30
N LYS A 48 -0.30 -15.16 -11.53
CA LYS A 48 -0.70 -13.77 -11.37
C LYS A 48 -0.37 -12.99 -12.66
N ARG A 49 -1.39 -12.77 -13.48
CA ARG A 49 -1.34 -11.94 -14.69
C ARG A 49 -1.89 -10.53 -14.50
N ASP A 50 -2.76 -10.40 -13.50
CA ASP A 50 -3.50 -9.18 -13.23
C ASP A 50 -3.27 -8.71 -11.79
N TRP A 51 -3.22 -7.39 -11.63
CA TRP A 51 -3.13 -6.71 -10.33
C TRP A 51 -4.33 -5.78 -10.21
N VAL A 52 -5.14 -6.01 -9.19
CA VAL A 52 -6.38 -5.28 -8.92
C VAL A 52 -6.20 -4.49 -7.62
N LEU A 53 -6.59 -3.21 -7.63
CA LEU A 53 -6.71 -2.40 -6.43
C LEU A 53 -8.13 -2.51 -5.85
N SER A 54 -8.20 -2.55 -4.52
CA SER A 54 -9.42 -2.49 -3.73
C SER A 54 -9.41 -1.25 -2.85
N ASP A 55 -10.46 -0.44 -2.93
CA ASP A 55 -10.72 0.65 -2.00
C ASP A 55 -11.14 0.09 -0.64
N GLN A 56 -10.44 0.47 0.42
CA GLN A 56 -10.73 0.01 1.78
C GLN A 56 -11.99 0.62 2.39
N GLY A 57 -12.49 1.75 1.87
CA GLY A 57 -13.72 2.36 2.34
C GLY A 57 -14.98 1.69 1.79
N THR A 58 -14.95 1.29 0.51
CA THR A 58 -16.14 0.79 -0.21
C THR A 58 -16.07 -0.68 -0.61
N GLY A 59 -14.87 -1.24 -0.73
CA GLY A 59 -14.63 -2.55 -1.34
C GLY A 59 -14.60 -2.53 -2.88
N ASP A 60 -14.80 -1.38 -3.52
CA ASP A 60 -14.74 -1.24 -4.98
C ASP A 60 -13.40 -1.74 -5.52
N LEU A 61 -13.47 -2.48 -6.63
CA LEU A 61 -12.31 -3.09 -7.28
C LEU A 61 -12.04 -2.42 -8.63
N ARG A 62 -10.77 -2.17 -8.94
CA ARG A 62 -10.32 -1.75 -10.28
C ARG A 62 -9.05 -2.48 -10.71
N LEU A 63 -9.02 -2.94 -11.95
CA LEU A 63 -7.81 -3.48 -12.55
C LEU A 63 -6.78 -2.36 -12.72
N LEU A 64 -5.56 -2.61 -12.28
CA LEU A 64 -4.47 -1.63 -12.31
C LEU A 64 -3.38 -2.03 -13.30
N LEU A 65 -2.91 -3.27 -13.22
CA LEU A 65 -1.84 -3.79 -14.07
C LEU A 65 -2.27 -5.11 -14.71
N SER A 66 -1.84 -5.34 -15.95
CA SER A 66 -1.85 -6.65 -16.57
C SER A 66 -0.51 -6.96 -17.24
N THR A 67 -0.18 -8.23 -17.40
CA THR A 67 0.87 -8.67 -18.32
C THR A 67 0.39 -8.78 -19.78
N GLU A 68 -0.92 -8.76 -20.00
CA GLU A 68 -1.54 -8.78 -21.33
C GLU A 68 -1.75 -7.35 -21.84
N GLU A 69 -1.68 -7.18 -23.15
CA GLU A 69 -1.84 -5.86 -23.78
C GLU A 69 -3.28 -5.38 -23.69
N HIS A 70 -3.44 -4.13 -23.24
CA HIS A 70 -4.71 -3.44 -23.18
C HIS A 70 -4.65 -2.16 -24.03
N PRO A 71 -5.65 -1.90 -24.88
CA PRO A 71 -5.77 -0.63 -25.57
C PRO A 71 -5.78 0.53 -24.58
N GLU A 72 -5.11 1.64 -24.93
CA GLU A 72 -5.05 2.88 -24.14
C GLU A 72 -4.22 2.81 -22.84
N TRP A 73 -3.68 1.63 -22.50
CA TRP A 73 -2.85 1.46 -21.31
C TRP A 73 -1.39 1.78 -21.59
N GLU A 74 -0.70 2.31 -20.59
CA GLU A 74 0.71 2.63 -20.70
C GLU A 74 1.59 1.42 -20.39
N ARG A 75 2.65 1.22 -21.18
CA ARG A 75 3.60 0.14 -20.92
C ARG A 75 4.64 0.56 -19.89
N TYR A 76 4.74 -0.18 -18.79
CA TYR A 76 5.78 -0.04 -17.77
C TYR A 76 6.50 -1.36 -17.51
N GLY A 77 7.70 -1.51 -18.08
CA GLY A 77 8.45 -2.76 -18.04
C GLY A 77 7.68 -3.91 -18.71
N ARG A 78 7.33 -4.93 -17.92
CA ARG A 78 6.54 -6.08 -18.40
C ARG A 78 5.03 -5.89 -18.28
N PHE A 79 4.58 -4.77 -17.72
CA PHE A 79 3.16 -4.53 -17.42
C PHE A 79 2.57 -3.50 -18.37
N TRP A 80 1.28 -3.64 -18.59
CA TRP A 80 0.38 -2.61 -19.08
C TRP A 80 -0.35 -2.01 -17.88
N VAL A 81 -0.46 -0.69 -17.82
CA VAL A 81 -0.93 0.06 -16.65
C VAL A 81 -2.09 0.97 -17.00
N ASP A 82 -3.18 0.87 -16.22
CA ASP A 82 -4.28 1.82 -16.27
C ASP A 82 -3.98 3.03 -15.39
N THR A 83 -3.64 4.16 -16.01
CA THR A 83 -3.39 5.41 -15.28
C THR A 83 -4.67 6.02 -14.69
N GLN A 84 -5.85 5.68 -15.22
CA GLN A 84 -7.13 6.13 -14.68
C GLN A 84 -7.40 5.48 -13.32
N THR A 85 -6.90 4.26 -13.10
CA THR A 85 -7.02 3.58 -11.79
C THR A 85 -6.23 4.32 -10.70
N PHE A 86 -5.09 4.96 -11.02
CA PHE A 86 -4.42 5.83 -10.04
C PHE A 86 -5.19 7.11 -9.73
N THR A 87 -5.84 7.70 -10.73
CA THR A 87 -6.71 8.88 -10.54
C THR A 87 -7.89 8.54 -9.63
N TRP A 88 -8.54 7.41 -9.89
CA TRP A 88 -9.60 6.88 -9.02
C TRP A 88 -9.11 6.62 -7.60
N ALA A 89 -7.95 5.97 -7.44
CA ALA A 89 -7.39 5.69 -6.12
C ALA A 89 -7.08 6.98 -5.34
N HIS A 90 -6.55 8.01 -6.02
CA HIS A 90 -6.37 9.33 -5.44
C HIS A 90 -7.69 9.91 -4.89
N GLU A 91 -8.75 9.92 -5.69
CA GLU A 91 -10.06 10.45 -5.28
C GLU A 91 -10.61 9.70 -4.06
N ARG A 92 -10.51 8.37 -4.04
CA ARG A 92 -10.94 7.54 -2.89
C ARG A 92 -10.12 7.83 -1.63
N ILE A 93 -8.80 7.90 -1.75
CA ILE A 93 -7.89 8.23 -0.64
C ILE A 93 -8.24 9.59 -0.04
N MET A 94 -8.38 10.62 -0.89
CA MET A 94 -8.63 11.98 -0.42
C MET A 94 -10.03 12.15 0.17
N ALA A 95 -11.03 11.43 -0.34
CA ALA A 95 -12.39 11.46 0.21
C ALA A 95 -12.48 10.91 1.65
N MET A 96 -11.60 9.98 2.02
CA MET A 96 -11.60 9.34 3.34
C MET A 96 -10.65 10.01 4.34
N HIS A 97 -9.83 10.97 3.90
CA HIS A 97 -8.69 11.55 4.62
C HIS A 97 -9.00 12.03 6.04
N ASP A 98 -10.19 12.55 6.32
CA ASP A 98 -10.53 13.08 7.66
C ASP A 98 -11.42 12.14 8.48
N SER A 99 -11.71 10.94 7.96
CA SER A 99 -12.71 10.02 8.51
C SER A 99 -12.14 8.65 8.92
N THR A 100 -10.83 8.47 8.83
CA THR A 100 -10.17 7.18 9.06
C THR A 100 -9.02 7.30 10.05
N ASP A 101 -8.64 6.18 10.65
CA ASP A 101 -7.50 6.10 11.57
C ASP A 101 -6.22 5.68 10.84
N TYR A 102 -6.36 4.84 9.80
CA TYR A 102 -5.27 4.34 8.97
C TYR A 102 -5.50 4.58 7.48
N MET A 103 -4.44 4.92 6.75
CA MET A 103 -4.47 5.11 5.29
C MET A 103 -3.50 4.13 4.63
N THR A 104 -4.00 3.22 3.80
CA THR A 104 -3.22 2.13 3.20
C THR A 104 -2.76 2.42 1.77
N PHE A 105 -1.56 1.95 1.44
CA PHE A 105 -0.97 1.98 0.10
C PHE A 105 -0.27 0.65 -0.20
N ASP A 106 -0.77 -0.13 -1.15
CA ASP A 106 -0.11 -1.34 -1.68
C ASP A 106 0.08 -1.21 -3.20
N GLU A 107 1.26 -0.86 -3.73
CA GLU A 107 2.59 -0.71 -3.13
C GLU A 107 3.13 0.70 -3.46
N ILE A 108 4.01 1.27 -2.62
CA ILE A 108 4.86 2.40 -2.99
C ILE A 108 6.17 1.85 -3.56
N GLY A 109 6.37 2.02 -4.87
CA GLY A 109 7.42 1.34 -5.61
C GLY A 109 8.12 2.20 -6.65
N PRO A 110 8.67 1.57 -7.72
CA PRO A 110 9.43 2.27 -8.74
C PRO A 110 8.69 3.43 -9.42
N MET A 111 7.39 3.27 -9.71
CA MET A 111 6.59 4.32 -10.36
C MET A 111 6.46 5.55 -9.45
N GLU A 112 6.16 5.34 -8.17
CA GLU A 112 6.07 6.43 -7.19
C GLU A 112 7.43 7.12 -6.97
N LEU A 113 8.53 6.37 -6.98
CA LEU A 113 9.89 6.93 -6.91
C LEU A 113 10.31 7.70 -8.17
N GLU A 114 9.64 7.49 -9.30
CA GLU A 114 9.78 8.25 -10.54
C GLU A 114 8.84 9.47 -10.61
N GLY A 115 8.04 9.73 -9.57
CA GLY A 115 7.08 10.83 -9.56
C GLY A 115 5.74 10.52 -10.23
N LYS A 116 5.47 9.24 -10.55
CA LYS A 116 4.25 8.77 -11.23
C LYS A 116 3.28 8.09 -10.26
N ALA A 117 2.20 7.53 -10.79
CA ALA A 117 1.24 6.71 -10.05
C ALA A 117 0.72 7.44 -8.80
N LEU A 118 0.83 6.85 -7.61
CA LEU A 118 0.36 7.47 -6.37
C LEU A 118 1.38 8.41 -5.71
N HIS A 119 2.47 8.79 -6.39
CA HIS A 119 3.53 9.66 -5.82
C HIS A 119 2.96 10.92 -5.15
N ALA A 120 2.18 11.71 -5.89
CA ALA A 120 1.64 12.97 -5.40
C ALA A 120 0.65 12.74 -4.24
N THR A 121 -0.20 11.71 -4.35
CA THR A 121 -1.15 11.32 -3.32
C THR A 121 -0.45 10.90 -2.03
N PHE A 122 0.54 10.02 -2.13
CA PHE A 122 1.29 9.52 -0.97
C PHE A 122 2.04 10.65 -0.27
N LYS A 123 2.68 11.54 -1.03
CA LYS A 123 3.34 12.73 -0.49
C LYS A 123 2.37 13.67 0.22
N ALA A 124 1.19 13.90 -0.36
CA ALA A 124 0.16 14.74 0.26
C ALA A 124 -0.34 14.12 1.57
N VAL A 125 -0.69 12.83 1.56
CA VAL A 125 -1.15 12.11 2.75
C VAL A 125 -0.09 12.11 3.86
N LEU A 126 1.18 11.85 3.56
CA LEU A 126 2.24 11.93 4.58
C LEU A 126 2.38 13.32 5.21
N ALA A 127 2.05 14.38 4.47
CA ALA A 127 2.16 15.76 4.94
C ALA A 127 0.94 16.22 5.75
N SER A 128 -0.28 15.76 5.43
CA SER A 128 -1.52 16.31 5.98
C SER A 128 -2.36 15.32 6.80
N TYR A 129 -2.16 14.01 6.66
CA TYR A 129 -3.05 13.02 7.27
C TYR A 129 -2.84 12.93 8.79
N GLY A 130 -3.94 13.11 9.54
CA GLY A 130 -3.93 13.06 11.00
C GLY A 130 -3.82 11.65 11.58
N GLY A 131 -3.97 10.60 10.76
CA GLY A 131 -3.88 9.21 11.18
C GLY A 131 -2.50 8.59 10.99
N THR A 132 -2.46 7.28 10.82
CA THR A 132 -1.24 6.52 10.53
C THR A 132 -1.26 5.99 9.09
N VAL A 133 -0.20 6.25 8.34
CA VAL A 133 -0.01 5.69 7.00
C VAL A 133 0.57 4.28 7.09
N ILE A 134 0.00 3.34 6.34
CA ILE A 134 0.53 1.99 6.17
C ILE A 134 0.88 1.80 4.69
N ALA A 135 2.14 1.55 4.37
CA ALA A 135 2.57 1.36 3.00
C ALA A 135 3.36 0.06 2.82
N VAL A 136 3.09 -0.66 1.75
CA VAL A 136 3.93 -1.79 1.31
C VAL A 136 5.06 -1.23 0.47
N VAL A 137 6.29 -1.72 0.73
CA VAL A 137 7.50 -1.32 0.00
C VAL A 137 8.38 -2.54 -0.24
N ARG A 138 8.79 -2.81 -1.48
CA ARG A 138 9.80 -3.85 -1.78
C ARG A 138 11.09 -3.62 -0.99
N LYS A 139 11.64 -4.71 -0.44
CA LYS A 139 12.87 -4.67 0.38
C LYS A 139 14.04 -3.87 -0.22
N PRO A 140 14.38 -3.98 -1.52
CA PRO A 140 15.46 -3.20 -2.12
C PRO A 140 15.18 -1.70 -2.27
N LEU A 141 13.92 -1.28 -2.12
CA LEU A 141 13.49 0.12 -2.31
C LEU A 141 13.26 0.84 -0.98
N LEU A 142 13.33 0.14 0.16
CA LEU A 142 12.93 0.66 1.46
C LEU A 142 13.67 1.95 1.83
N GLU A 143 15.01 1.92 1.79
CA GLU A 143 15.85 3.08 2.11
C GLU A 143 15.54 4.26 1.18
N ARG A 144 15.48 4.00 -0.13
CA ARG A 144 15.17 5.04 -1.12
C ARG A 144 13.78 5.64 -0.95
N VAL A 145 12.78 4.84 -0.58
CA VAL A 145 11.42 5.35 -0.25
C VAL A 145 11.47 6.22 1.00
N MET A 146 12.15 5.76 2.06
CA MET A 146 12.28 6.54 3.28
C MET A 146 12.96 7.89 3.02
N GLU A 147 14.04 7.91 2.25
CA GLU A 147 14.74 9.14 1.84
C GLU A 147 13.85 10.04 0.99
N THR A 148 13.20 9.50 -0.04
CA THR A 148 12.38 10.27 -0.99
C THR A 148 11.21 10.97 -0.32
N TYR A 149 10.61 10.32 0.68
CA TYR A 149 9.42 10.82 1.38
C TYR A 149 9.73 11.38 2.78
N GLY A 150 10.99 11.50 3.18
CA GLY A 150 11.39 12.07 4.46
C GLY A 150 10.93 11.26 5.68
N ILE A 151 10.79 9.94 5.54
CA ILE A 151 10.40 9.05 6.64
C ILE A 151 11.65 8.74 7.48
N SER A 152 11.74 9.34 8.67
CA SER A 152 12.87 9.12 9.58
C SER A 152 12.88 7.69 10.14
N GLY A 153 14.07 7.07 10.18
CA GLY A 153 14.28 5.77 10.81
C GLY A 153 13.90 5.72 12.30
N ASP A 154 13.97 6.86 13.00
CA ASP A 154 13.59 6.96 14.41
C ASP A 154 12.08 7.10 14.62
N ASN A 155 11.32 7.40 13.54
CA ASN A 155 9.88 7.59 13.58
C ASN A 155 9.20 6.80 12.46
N VAL A 156 9.49 5.50 12.41
CA VAL A 156 8.82 4.54 11.52
C VAL A 156 8.75 3.18 12.19
N VAL A 157 7.65 2.45 11.95
CA VAL A 157 7.54 1.04 12.29
C VAL A 157 7.76 0.23 11.02
N ILE A 158 8.73 -0.68 11.03
CA ILE A 158 9.02 -1.53 9.87
C ILE A 158 8.62 -2.97 10.19
N LEU A 159 7.71 -3.51 9.39
CA LEU A 159 7.28 -4.91 9.46
C LEU A 159 7.89 -5.71 8.32
N HIS A 160 8.39 -6.89 8.65
CA HIS A 160 9.08 -7.78 7.73
C HIS A 160 8.23 -9.00 7.45
N ALA A 161 7.82 -9.17 6.20
CA ALA A 161 7.05 -10.32 5.74
C ALA A 161 7.88 -11.62 5.69
N ASP A 162 9.21 -11.52 5.72
CA ASP A 162 10.15 -12.64 5.83
C ASP A 162 10.47 -13.03 7.30
N LYS A 163 9.72 -12.52 8.28
CA LYS A 163 9.85 -12.84 9.71
C LYS A 163 8.49 -13.25 10.30
N PRO A 164 8.46 -14.01 11.42
CA PRO A 164 7.21 -14.33 12.13
C PRO A 164 6.42 -13.06 12.44
N TRP A 165 5.15 -13.04 12.02
CA TRP A 165 4.28 -11.87 12.15
C TRP A 165 3.69 -11.69 13.56
N GLU A 166 3.54 -12.74 14.40
CA GLU A 166 2.90 -12.61 15.72
C GLU A 166 3.67 -11.64 16.61
N GLU A 167 4.98 -11.85 16.76
CA GLU A 167 5.87 -11.02 17.58
C GLU A 167 5.96 -9.57 17.09
N GLN A 168 5.77 -9.36 15.79
CA GLN A 168 5.81 -8.04 15.17
C GLN A 168 4.49 -7.29 15.43
N LEU A 169 3.36 -7.98 15.31
CA LEU A 169 2.03 -7.39 15.41
C LEU A 169 1.59 -7.14 16.85
N GLU A 170 2.03 -7.93 17.83
CA GLU A 170 1.79 -7.69 19.27
C GLU A 170 2.31 -6.33 19.75
N LYS A 171 3.32 -5.78 19.07
CA LYS A 171 3.89 -4.46 19.38
C LYS A 171 3.04 -3.31 18.85
N ILE A 172 2.14 -3.58 17.90
CA ILE A 172 1.30 -2.60 17.22
C ILE A 172 -0.12 -2.62 17.80
N VAL A 173 -0.69 -3.82 17.92
CA VAL A 173 -2.05 -4.04 18.40
C VAL A 173 -1.95 -4.74 19.76
N LYS A 174 -2.34 -4.03 20.83
CA LYS A 174 -2.46 -4.60 22.19
C LYS A 174 -3.79 -5.31 22.36
#